data_AF-I9VWX2-F1
#
_entry.id   AF-I9VWX2-F1
#
_cell.length_a   1.000
_cell.length_b   1.000
_cell.length_c   1.000
_cell.angle_alpha   90.00
_cell.angle_beta   90.00
_cell.angle_gamma   90.00
#
_symmetry.space_group_name_H-M   'P 1'
#
loop_
_entity.id
_entity.type
_entity.pdbx_description
1 polymer ?
#
loop_
_entity_poly.entity_id
_entity_poly.type
_entity_poly.pdbx_seq_one_letter_code
_entity_poly.pdbx_strand_id
1 'polypeptide(L)'
;MGVAFFRDYPYVPIGRLLVLQPKISNIDCRFYTEYINSKVKFNTEQTTIPQLTIPKVALCEIPLPPLNEQIAIANVLSGLDSEIISLKNKKRQFENIKKALNHDLMSAKIRVLNK
;
A
#
# COMPACT_ATOMS: atom_id res chain seq x y z
N MET A 1 13.29 -3.33 -2.34
CA MET A 1 13.49 -1.92 -1.95
C MET A 1 12.77 -1.05 -2.97
N GLY A 2 12.13 0.05 -2.57
CA GLY A 2 11.34 0.90 -3.47
C GLY A 2 9.87 0.50 -3.53
N VAL A 3 9.13 0.75 -2.45
CA VAL A 3 7.66 0.64 -2.46
C VAL A 3 7.09 1.97 -2.93
N ALA A 4 6.23 1.91 -3.94
CA ALA A 4 5.50 3.06 -4.45
C ALA A 4 4.18 3.24 -3.69
N PHE A 5 3.81 4.49 -3.48
CA PHE A 5 2.52 4.86 -2.90
C PHE A 5 1.91 5.97 -3.75
N PHE A 6 0.66 5.74 -4.17
CA PHE A 6 -0.13 6.78 -4.80
C PHE A 6 -0.57 7.80 -3.74
N ARG A 7 -0.50 9.09 -4.08
CA ARG A 7 -1.05 10.19 -3.28
C ARG A 7 -1.77 11.17 -4.20
N ASP A 8 -3.00 11.52 -3.84
CA ASP A 8 -3.88 12.46 -4.52
C ASP A 8 -4.01 13.81 -3.78
N TYR A 9 -3.22 14.01 -2.73
CA TYR A 9 -3.22 15.22 -1.90
C TYR A 9 -1.84 15.87 -1.82
N PRO A 10 -1.75 17.20 -1.59
CA PRO A 10 -0.48 17.89 -1.43
C PRO A 10 0.32 17.37 -0.23
N TYR A 11 1.62 17.13 -0.42
CA TYR A 11 2.53 16.74 0.65
C TYR A 11 3.94 17.26 0.39
N VAL A 12 4.73 17.39 1.46
CA VAL A 12 6.15 17.72 1.35
C VAL A 12 6.95 16.42 1.40
N PRO A 13 7.77 16.10 0.38
CA PRO A 13 8.66 14.96 0.44
C PRO A 13 9.76 15.22 1.47
N ILE A 14 9.97 14.27 2.39
CA ILE A 14 10.98 14.38 3.45
C ILE A 14 12.01 13.26 3.29
N GLY A 15 13.30 13.60 3.45
CA GLY A 15 14.39 12.62 3.50
C GLY A 15 14.67 11.93 2.16
N ARG A 16 14.64 10.59 2.14
CA ARG A 16 15.02 9.74 1.00
C ARG A 16 13.82 9.27 0.15
N LEU A 17 12.84 10.15 -0.05
CA LEU A 17 11.68 9.86 -0.91
C LEU A 17 11.95 10.33 -2.34
N LEU A 18 11.73 9.44 -3.32
CA LEU A 18 11.66 9.83 -4.73
C LEU A 18 10.21 10.10 -5.09
N VAL A 19 9.96 11.25 -5.73
CA VAL A 19 8.63 11.64 -6.20
C VAL A 19 8.59 11.48 -7.72
N LEU A 20 7.62 10.71 -8.20
CA LEU A 20 7.32 10.56 -9.61
C LEU A 20 6.08 11.39 -9.93
N GLN A 21 6.21 12.28 -10.91
CA GLN A 21 5.11 13.08 -11.41
C GLN A 21 4.93 12.82 -12.90
N PRO A 22 3.72 12.45 -13.36
CA PRO A 22 3.48 12.24 -14.78
C PRO A 22 3.62 13.57 -15.51
N LYS A 23 4.35 13.56 -16.63
CA LYS A 23 4.48 14.71 -17.54
C LYS A 23 3.42 14.74 -18.63
N ILE A 24 2.75 13.60 -18.86
CA ILE A 24 1.72 13.40 -19.88
C ILE A 24 0.39 13.07 -19.19
N SER A 25 -0.73 13.42 -19.84
CA SER A 25 -2.07 13.35 -19.26
C SER A 25 -2.74 11.96 -19.36
N ASN A 26 -2.24 11.07 -20.21
CA ASN A 26 -2.80 9.73 -20.46
C ASN A 26 -2.26 8.65 -19.51
N ILE A 27 -2.04 9.01 -18.24
CA ILE A 27 -1.49 8.13 -17.21
C ILE A 27 -2.43 8.05 -16.01
N ASP A 28 -2.80 6.84 -15.60
CA ASP A 28 -3.38 6.58 -14.28
C ASP A 28 -2.25 6.25 -13.28
N CYS A 29 -2.06 7.10 -12.28
CA CYS A 29 -0.98 6.93 -11.28
C CYS A 29 -1.19 5.72 -10.36
N ARG A 30 -2.43 5.25 -10.16
CA ARG A 30 -2.71 4.07 -9.33
C ARG A 30 -2.23 2.82 -10.05
N PHE A 31 -2.49 2.72 -11.36
CA PHE A 31 -1.96 1.64 -12.19
C PHE A 31 -0.44 1.53 -12.08
N TYR A 32 0.30 2.64 -12.26
CA TYR A 32 1.76 2.60 -12.17
C TYR A 32 2.30 2.35 -10.77
N THR A 33 1.56 2.76 -9.73
CA THR A 33 1.91 2.40 -8.35
C THR A 33 1.90 0.89 -8.18
N GLU A 34 0.83 0.23 -8.62
CA GLU A 34 0.72 -1.23 -8.57
C GLU A 34 1.73 -1.93 -9.49
N TYR A 35 1.95 -1.38 -10.68
CA TYR A 35 2.94 -1.92 -11.61
C TYR A 35 4.36 -1.89 -11.02
N ILE A 36 4.76 -0.77 -10.40
CA ILE A 36 6.06 -0.65 -9.74
C ILE A 36 6.17 -1.67 -8.60
N ASN A 37 5.15 -1.76 -7.75
CA ASN A 37 5.15 -2.67 -6.61
C ASN A 37 5.16 -4.16 -7.02
N SER A 38 4.54 -4.51 -8.15
CA SER A 38 4.37 -5.90 -8.60
C SER A 38 5.46 -6.38 -9.54
N LYS A 39 5.90 -5.53 -10.49
CA LYS A 39 6.70 -5.95 -11.65
C LYS A 39 8.09 -5.33 -11.69
N VAL A 40 8.29 -4.15 -11.11
CA VAL A 40 9.58 -3.47 -11.17
C VAL A 40 10.50 -4.00 -10.07
N LYS A 41 11.61 -4.61 -10.48
CA LYS A 41 12.69 -5.00 -9.58
C LYS A 41 13.86 -4.05 -9.79
N PHE A 42 14.06 -3.16 -8.82
CA PHE A 42 15.24 -2.30 -8.83
C PHE A 42 16.47 -3.11 -8.44
N ASN A 43 17.51 -3.11 -9.29
CA ASN A 43 18.78 -3.74 -8.97
C ASN A 43 19.44 -3.02 -7.80
N THR A 44 19.66 -3.75 -6.70
CA THR A 44 20.42 -3.29 -5.55
C THR A 44 21.89 -3.62 -5.77
N GLU A 45 22.74 -2.60 -5.80
CA GLU A 45 24.18 -2.83 -5.62
C GLU A 45 24.42 -3.35 -4.20
N GLN A 46 25.36 -4.27 -4.03
CA GLN A 46 25.82 -4.73 -2.72
C GLN A 46 26.72 -3.67 -2.07
N THR A 47 26.18 -2.49 -1.81
CA THR A 47 26.86 -1.44 -1.06
C THR A 47 26.45 -1.49 0.41
N THR A 48 27.30 -0.95 1.30
CA THR A 48 27.03 -0.87 2.74
C THR A 48 25.73 -0.13 3.07
N ILE A 49 25.30 0.79 2.20
CA ILE A 49 24.01 1.49 2.31
C ILE A 49 23.33 1.47 0.93
N PRO A 50 22.45 0.50 0.67
CA PRO A 50 21.72 0.44 -0.60
C PRO A 50 20.77 1.64 -0.70
N GLN A 51 20.87 2.40 -1.79
CA GLN A 51 20.00 3.54 -2.08
C GLN A 51 19.49 3.48 -3.52
N LEU A 52 18.18 3.69 -3.68
CA LEU A 52 17.57 3.93 -4.99
C LEU A 52 17.79 5.39 -5.38
N THR A 53 18.43 5.63 -6.52
CA THR A 53 18.78 6.97 -7.01
C THR A 53 17.92 7.35 -8.22
N ILE A 54 17.80 8.67 -8.47
CA ILE A 54 17.02 9.20 -9.60
C ILE A 54 17.42 8.58 -10.94
N PRO A 55 18.72 8.46 -11.30
CA PRO A 55 19.12 7.88 -12.58
C PRO A 55 18.67 6.43 -12.76
N LYS A 56 18.70 5.63 -11.68
CA LYS A 56 18.27 4.22 -11.72
C LYS A 56 16.77 4.09 -12.00
N VAL A 57 15.96 4.97 -11.42
CA VAL A 57 14.52 4.99 -11.69
C VAL A 57 14.23 5.51 -13.10
N ALA A 58 14.98 6.51 -13.57
CA ALA A 58 14.81 7.09 -14.90
C ALA A 58 15.14 6.11 -16.05
N LEU A 59 16.02 5.14 -15.82
CA LEU A 59 16.36 4.08 -16.77
C LEU A 59 15.34 2.94 -16.82
N CYS A 60 14.37 2.91 -15.90
CA CYS A 60 13.35 1.88 -15.88
C CYS A 60 12.32 2.14 -16.98
N GLU A 61 12.35 1.31 -18.02
CA GLU A 61 11.28 1.31 -19.03
C GLU A 61 10.00 0.71 -18.43
N ILE A 62 8.87 1.35 -18.73
CA ILE A 62 7.54 0.93 -18.25
C ILE A 62 6.59 0.84 -19.44
N PRO A 63 5.65 -0.13 -19.45
CA PRO A 63 4.65 -0.23 -20.50
C PRO A 63 3.68 0.96 -20.39
N LEU A 64 3.16 1.41 -21.52
CA LEU A 64 2.12 2.44 -21.61
C LEU A 64 0.90 1.88 -22.36
N PRO A 65 0.08 1.04 -21.70
CA PRO A 65 -1.17 0.56 -22.28
C PRO A 65 -2.18 1.71 -22.42
N PRO A 66 -3.28 1.54 -23.19
CA PRO A 66 -4.32 2.55 -23.32
C PRO A 66 -4.90 2.98 -21.96
N LEU A 67 -5.24 4.26 -21.81
CA LEU A 67 -5.72 4.82 -20.54
C LEU A 67 -6.93 4.06 -19.95
N ASN A 68 -7.86 3.64 -20.80
CA ASN A 68 -9.03 2.86 -20.36
C ASN A 68 -8.62 1.53 -19.71
N GLU A 69 -7.59 0.87 -20.24
CA GLU A 69 -7.06 -0.38 -19.69
C GLU A 69 -6.35 -0.13 -18.35
N GLN A 70 -5.56 0.95 -18.26
CA GLN A 70 -4.92 1.35 -17.00
C GLN A 70 -5.96 1.56 -15.89
N ILE A 71 -7.03 2.32 -16.19
CA ILE A 71 -8.11 2.61 -15.25
C ILE A 71 -8.85 1.34 -14.84
N ALA A 72 -9.17 0.45 -15.80
CA ALA A 72 -9.87 -0.79 -15.53
C ALA A 72 -9.08 -1.68 -14.56
N ILE A 73 -7.78 -1.87 -14.83
CA ILE A 73 -6.89 -2.65 -13.96
C ILE A 73 -6.79 -2.00 -12.57
N ALA A 74 -6.53 -0.68 -12.53
CA ALA A 74 -6.39 0.06 -11.27
C ALA A 74 -7.64 -0.03 -10.40
N ASN A 75 -8.84 0.06 -11.00
CA ASN A 75 -10.09 -0.02 -10.27
C ASN A 75 -10.34 -1.41 -9.66
N VAL A 76 -10.04 -2.48 -10.41
CA VAL A 76 -10.18 -3.86 -9.90
C VAL A 76 -9.24 -4.08 -8.71
N LEU A 77 -7.97 -3.69 -8.83
CA LEU A 77 -6.99 -3.83 -7.76
C LEU A 77 -7.35 -2.98 -6.53
N SER A 78 -7.72 -1.72 -6.74
CA SER A 78 -8.15 -0.82 -5.65
C SER A 78 -9.39 -1.37 -4.92
N GLY A 79 -10.33 -1.98 -5.66
CA GLY A 79 -11.50 -2.62 -5.09
C GLY A 79 -11.13 -3.77 -4.15
N LEU A 80 -10.25 -4.66 -4.61
CA LEU A 80 -9.74 -5.77 -3.79
C LEU A 80 -8.99 -5.29 -2.55
N ASP A 81 -8.13 -4.27 -2.69
CA ASP A 81 -7.42 -3.69 -1.55
C ASP A 81 -8.38 -3.09 -0.52
N SER A 82 -9.43 -2.41 -0.97
CA SER A 82 -10.45 -1.85 -0.08
C SER A 82 -11.17 -2.94 0.72
N GLU A 83 -11.45 -4.09 0.09
CA GLU A 83 -12.07 -5.23 0.74
C GLU A 83 -11.12 -5.88 1.77
N ILE A 84 -9.86 -6.06 1.41
CA ILE A 84 -8.82 -6.58 2.31
C ILE A 84 -8.68 -5.66 3.54
N ILE A 85 -8.65 -4.34 3.33
CA ILE A 85 -8.57 -3.36 4.43
C ILE A 85 -9.82 -3.46 5.31
N SER A 86 -11.01 -3.54 4.73
CA SER A 86 -12.28 -3.72 5.46
C SER A 86 -12.25 -4.98 6.34
N LEU A 87 -11.82 -6.11 5.79
CA LEU A 87 -11.71 -7.38 6.52
C LEU A 87 -10.66 -7.31 7.64
N LYS A 88 -9.49 -6.71 7.39
CA LYS A 88 -8.46 -6.49 8.41
C LYS A 88 -8.97 -5.61 9.55
N ASN A 89 -9.73 -4.56 9.23
CA ASN A 89 -10.34 -3.69 10.23
C ASN A 89 -11.38 -4.43 11.08
N LYS A 90 -12.27 -5.22 10.46
CA LYS A 90 -13.23 -6.08 11.20
C LYS A 90 -12.51 -7.06 12.12
N LYS A 91 -11.47 -7.75 11.62
CA LYS A 91 -10.65 -8.66 12.43
C LYS A 91 -10.04 -7.94 13.64
N ARG A 92 -9.48 -6.74 13.44
CA ARG A 92 -8.91 -5.94 14.53
C ARG A 92 -9.97 -5.56 15.58
N GLN A 93 -11.19 -5.22 15.16
CA GLN A 93 -12.28 -4.92 16.09
C GLN A 93 -12.66 -6.15 16.93
N PHE A 94 -12.81 -7.32 16.30
CA PHE A 94 -13.10 -8.56 17.03
C PHE A 94 -11.99 -8.93 18.03
N GLU A 95 -10.72 -8.79 17.65
CA GLU A 95 -9.60 -9.03 18.56
C GLU A 95 -9.61 -8.07 19.76
N ASN A 96 -9.94 -6.80 19.55
CA ASN A 96 -10.05 -5.82 20.64
C ASN A 96 -11.21 -6.16 21.58
N ILE A 97 -12.36 -6.56 21.05
CA ILE A 97 -13.53 -6.99 21.84
C ILE A 97 -13.17 -8.24 22.65
N LYS A 98 -12.53 -9.23 22.02
CA LYS A 98 -12.07 -10.46 22.70
C LYS A 98 -11.10 -10.15 23.83
N LYS A 99 -10.16 -9.23 23.62
CA LYS A 99 -9.20 -8.79 24.65
C LYS A 99 -9.90 -8.08 25.81
N ALA A 100 -10.83 -7.16 25.52
CA ALA A 100 -11.60 -6.46 26.54
C ALA A 100 -12.45 -7.42 27.36
N LEU A 101 -13.16 -8.34 26.70
CA LEU A 101 -13.96 -9.36 27.37
C LEU A 101 -13.11 -10.27 28.27
N ASN A 102 -11.96 -10.74 27.78
CA ASN A 102 -11.04 -11.54 28.59
C ASN A 102 -10.53 -10.76 29.81
N HIS A 103 -10.22 -9.47 29.65
CA HIS A 103 -9.83 -8.62 30.77
C HIS A 103 -10.96 -8.49 31.80
N ASP A 104 -12.21 -8.27 31.36
CA ASP A 104 -13.35 -8.11 32.25
C ASP A 104 -13.76 -9.42 32.97
N LEU A 105 -13.55 -10.57 32.31
CA LEU A 105 -13.69 -11.89 32.92
C LEU A 105 -12.62 -12.15 33.99
N MET A 106 -11.34 -11.88 33.67
CA MET A 106 -10.22 -12.11 34.59
C MET A 106 -10.21 -11.14 35.78
N SER A 107 -10.75 -9.93 35.60
CA SER A 107 -10.94 -8.95 36.68
C SER A 107 -12.23 -9.16 37.49
N ALA A 108 -12.97 -10.25 37.22
CA ALA A 108 -14.23 -10.60 37.88
C ALA A 108 -15.34 -9.53 37.78
N LYS A 109 -15.23 -8.57 36.85
CA LYS A 109 -16.28 -7.59 36.55
C LYS A 109 -17.50 -8.25 35.88
N ILE A 110 -17.25 -9.27 35.08
CA ILE A 110 -18.29 -10.07 34.41
C ILE A 110 -18.08 -11.53 34.83
N ARG A 111 -19.16 -12.23 35.18
CA ARG A 111 -19.13 -13.68 35.50
C ARG A 111 -19.97 -14.44 34.50
N VAL A 112 -19.44 -15.58 34.05
CA VAL A 112 -20.20 -16.51 33.20
C VAL A 112 -21.16 -17.28 34.10
N LEU A 113 -22.46 -17.11 33.89
CA LEU A 113 -23.49 -17.93 34.54
C LEU A 113 -23.61 -19.23 33.75
N ASN A 114 -23.19 -20.35 34.33
CA ASN A 114 -23.44 -21.67 33.77
C ASN A 114 -24.93 -22.00 33.94
N LYS A 115 -25.55 -22.46 32.85
CA LYS A 115 -26.93 -22.94 32.81
C LYS A 115 -26.95 -24.44 32.57
#